data_AF-X1VAF6-F1
#
_entry.id   AF-X1VAF6-F1
#
_cell.length_a   1.000
_cell.length_b   1.000
_cell.length_c   1.000
_cell.angle_alpha   90.00
_cell.angle_beta   90.00
_cell.angle_gamma   90.00
#
_symmetry.space_group_name_H-M   'P 1'
#
loop_
_entity.id
_entity.type
_entity.pdbx_description
1 polymer ?
#
loop_
_entity_poly.entity_id
_entity_poly.type
_entity_poly.pdbx_seq_one_letter_code
_entity_poly.pdbx_strand_id
1 'polypeptide(L)'
;MRMETVLHETCGQYVARRLSEGWRVAGRYKHLVFLSPPDGSFIRPVDLRNDVEILRPNAAGDYENIPSSTSPAGSHWQAVDDVVPDEAATRVYTSTTYWNKDAYKLQNTSIPVGATINSVRVYFRVDGGGYPGYG
;
A
#
# COMPACT_ATOMS: atom_id res chain seq x y z
N MET A 1 -37.57 4.73 -13.26
CA MET A 1 -36.20 5.19 -12.94
C MET A 1 -35.50 4.03 -12.22
N ARG A 2 -34.60 3.29 -12.89
CA ARG A 2 -33.88 2.17 -12.24
C ARG A 2 -32.82 2.80 -11.36
N MET A 3 -32.97 2.72 -10.04
CA MET A 3 -31.84 2.97 -9.13
C MET A 3 -30.80 1.88 -9.41
N GLU A 4 -29.69 2.24 -10.02
CA GLU A 4 -28.49 1.43 -9.96
C GLU A 4 -28.01 1.48 -8.51
N THR A 5 -28.28 0.42 -7.74
CA THR A 5 -27.60 0.20 -6.46
C THR A 5 -26.11 0.17 -6.75
N VAL A 6 -25.38 1.16 -6.23
CA VAL A 6 -23.92 1.14 -6.21
C VAL A 6 -23.52 -0.02 -5.30
N LEU A 7 -23.10 -1.14 -5.91
CA LEU A 7 -22.57 -2.28 -5.17
C LEU A 7 -21.15 -1.93 -4.73
N HIS A 8 -20.92 -1.84 -3.42
CA HIS A 8 -19.59 -1.72 -2.84
C HIS A 8 -18.91 -3.09 -2.91
N GLU A 9 -18.30 -3.38 -4.06
CA GLU A 9 -17.61 -4.63 -4.32
C GLU A 9 -16.13 -4.40 -4.62
N THR A 10 -15.29 -5.36 -4.21
CA THR A 10 -13.88 -5.44 -4.63
C THR A 10 -13.79 -5.72 -6.13
N CYS A 11 -12.67 -5.41 -6.77
CA CYS A 11 -12.38 -5.74 -8.17
C CYS A 11 -12.50 -7.25 -8.42
N GLY A 12 -12.10 -8.08 -7.44
CA GLY A 12 -12.33 -9.53 -7.49
C GLY A 12 -13.82 -9.91 -7.53
N GLN A 13 -14.64 -9.30 -6.66
CA GLN A 13 -16.10 -9.49 -6.65
C GLN A 13 -16.77 -8.96 -7.92
N TYR A 14 -16.33 -7.81 -8.43
CA TYR A 14 -16.77 -7.27 -9.71
C TYR A 14 -16.54 -8.26 -10.84
N VAL A 15 -15.32 -8.84 -10.92
CA VAL A 15 -14.99 -9.84 -11.93
C VAL A 15 -15.92 -11.05 -11.78
N ALA A 16 -16.04 -11.62 -10.57
CA ALA A 16 -16.89 -12.77 -10.33
C ALA A 16 -18.35 -12.52 -10.73
N ARG A 17 -18.90 -11.35 -10.37
CA ARG A 17 -20.26 -10.95 -10.74
C ARG A 17 -20.41 -10.81 -12.25
N ARG A 18 -19.50 -10.12 -12.95
CA ARG A 18 -19.57 -9.99 -14.41
C ARG A 18 -19.53 -11.34 -15.12
N LEU A 19 -18.71 -12.28 -14.64
CA LEU A 19 -18.69 -13.64 -15.16
C LEU A 19 -20.04 -14.36 -14.95
N SER A 20 -20.69 -14.16 -13.80
CA SER A 20 -22.05 -14.69 -13.57
C SER A 20 -23.12 -14.06 -14.48
N GLU A 21 -22.89 -12.84 -14.95
CA GLU A 21 -23.74 -12.12 -15.91
C GLU A 21 -23.44 -12.47 -17.39
N GLY A 22 -22.60 -13.48 -17.64
CA GLY A 22 -22.28 -13.96 -18.98
C GLY A 22 -21.13 -13.23 -19.67
N TRP A 23 -20.43 -12.34 -18.98
CA TRP A 23 -19.18 -11.79 -19.50
C TRP A 23 -18.11 -12.89 -19.56
N ARG A 24 -17.13 -12.71 -20.43
CA ARG A 24 -16.00 -13.63 -20.60
C ARG A 24 -14.68 -12.94 -20.30
N VAL A 25 -13.69 -13.71 -19.85
CA VAL A 25 -12.30 -13.25 -19.77
C VAL A 25 -11.71 -13.29 -21.18
N ALA A 26 -11.41 -12.14 -21.76
CA ALA A 26 -10.75 -12.01 -23.05
C ALA A 26 -9.22 -12.13 -22.94
N GLY A 27 -8.67 -11.90 -21.75
CA GLY A 27 -7.24 -12.05 -21.49
C GLY A 27 -6.88 -11.74 -20.05
N ARG A 28 -5.65 -12.10 -19.68
CA ARG A 28 -5.07 -11.76 -18.38
C ARG A 28 -3.60 -11.40 -18.55
N TYR A 29 -3.18 -10.31 -17.92
CA TYR A 29 -1.77 -9.91 -17.88
C TYR A 29 -1.41 -9.40 -16.49
N LYS A 30 -0.53 -10.12 -15.79
CA LYS A 30 -0.18 -9.84 -14.39
C LYS A 30 -1.47 -9.72 -13.53
N HIS A 31 -1.75 -8.53 -13.01
CA HIS A 31 -2.90 -8.17 -12.18
C HIS A 31 -4.09 -7.62 -12.99
N LEU A 32 -3.94 -7.42 -14.30
CA LEU A 32 -5.03 -7.00 -15.17
C LEU A 32 -5.83 -8.21 -15.67
N VAL A 33 -7.15 -8.11 -15.55
CA VAL A 33 -8.12 -9.01 -16.19
C VAL A 33 -8.86 -8.19 -17.25
N PHE A 34 -8.85 -8.67 -18.48
CA PHE A 34 -9.60 -8.06 -19.58
C PHE A 34 -10.92 -8.78 -19.72
N LEU A 35 -12.03 -8.10 -19.41
CA LEU A 35 -13.37 -8.64 -19.53
C LEU A 35 -14.01 -8.20 -20.84
N SER A 36 -14.74 -9.09 -21.48
CA SER A 36 -15.56 -8.79 -22.66
C SER A 36 -17.02 -9.12 -22.34
N PRO A 37 -17.96 -8.21 -22.62
CA PRO A 37 -19.39 -8.46 -22.46
C PRO A 37 -19.85 -9.58 -23.40
N PRO A 38 -21.05 -10.16 -23.15
CA PRO A 38 -21.60 -11.23 -23.98
C PRO A 38 -21.65 -10.87 -25.48
N ASP A 39 -21.99 -9.62 -25.79
CA ASP A 39 -22.09 -9.08 -27.15
C ASP A 39 -20.73 -8.78 -27.81
N GLY A 40 -19.64 -8.83 -27.04
CA GLY A 40 -18.28 -8.56 -27.55
C GLY A 40 -18.02 -7.11 -27.97
N SER A 41 -18.88 -6.16 -27.59
CA SER A 41 -18.83 -4.77 -28.05
C SER A 41 -17.57 -4.00 -27.61
N PHE A 42 -16.98 -4.35 -26.48
CA PHE A 42 -15.76 -3.72 -25.97
C PHE A 42 -14.92 -4.66 -25.09
N ILE A 43 -13.74 -4.18 -24.69
CA ILE A 43 -12.89 -4.82 -23.68
C ILE A 43 -12.76 -3.88 -22.49
N ARG A 44 -13.03 -4.38 -21.29
CA ARG A 44 -12.88 -3.65 -20.03
C ARG A 44 -11.68 -4.20 -19.25
N PRO A 45 -10.58 -3.45 -19.13
CA PRO A 45 -9.50 -3.81 -18.22
C PRO A 45 -9.96 -3.59 -16.77
N VAL A 46 -9.64 -4.54 -15.90
CA VAL A 46 -9.83 -4.46 -14.44
C VAL A 46 -8.50 -4.77 -13.77
N ASP A 47 -7.92 -3.82 -13.03
CA ASP A 47 -6.72 -4.06 -12.22
C ASP A 47 -7.14 -4.59 -10.85
N LEU A 48 -6.82 -5.86 -10.59
CA LEU A 48 -7.15 -6.53 -9.33
C LEU A 48 -6.40 -5.96 -8.11
N ARG A 49 -5.41 -5.08 -8.32
CA ARG A 49 -4.74 -4.37 -7.22
C ARG A 49 -5.44 -3.10 -6.80
N ASN A 50 -6.47 -2.64 -7.52
CA ASN A 50 -7.21 -1.46 -7.08
C ASN A 50 -7.92 -1.68 -5.73
N ASP A 51 -7.99 -2.92 -5.26
CA ASP A 51 -8.45 -3.27 -3.90
C ASP A 51 -7.36 -3.15 -2.83
N VAL A 52 -6.14 -2.73 -3.21
CA VAL A 52 -5.00 -2.55 -2.31
C VAL A 52 -4.61 -1.08 -2.29
N GLU A 53 -4.68 -0.47 -1.11
CA GLU A 53 -4.15 0.87 -0.87
C GLU A 53 -2.77 0.78 -0.22
N ILE A 54 -1.84 1.61 -0.67
CA ILE A 54 -0.51 1.75 -0.06
C ILE A 54 -0.46 3.12 0.61
N LEU A 55 -0.36 3.10 1.94
CA LEU A 55 -0.19 4.28 2.75
C LEU A 55 1.30 4.49 3.07
N ARG A 56 1.79 5.73 2.94
CA ARG A 56 3.17 6.11 3.26
C ARG A 56 3.22 7.12 4.40
N PRO A 57 4.31 7.12 5.20
CA PRO A 57 4.66 8.26 6.04
C PRO A 57 4.63 9.56 5.24
N ASN A 58 3.98 10.60 5.76
CA ASN A 58 3.91 11.90 5.07
C ASN A 58 4.13 13.11 5.98
N ALA A 59 4.28 12.87 7.28
CA ALA A 59 4.65 13.87 8.28
C ALA A 59 5.10 13.17 9.56
N ALA A 60 5.77 13.93 10.44
CA ALA A 60 6.04 13.50 11.81
C ALA A 60 4.73 13.20 12.56
N GLY A 61 4.73 12.11 13.32
CA GLY A 61 3.66 11.72 14.23
C GLY A 61 3.83 12.35 15.60
N ASP A 62 3.33 11.67 16.62
CA ASP A 62 3.32 12.18 18.00
C ASP A 62 4.70 12.17 18.66
N TYR A 63 5.65 11.43 18.12
CA TYR A 63 7.00 11.30 18.66
C TYR A 63 8.04 10.98 17.59
N GLU A 64 9.25 11.52 17.77
CA GLU A 64 10.41 11.35 16.88
C GLU A 64 11.65 11.23 17.79
N ASN A 65 11.83 10.06 18.42
CA ASN A 65 12.84 9.84 19.45
C ASN A 65 14.10 9.14 18.94
N ILE A 66 14.10 8.60 17.72
CA ILE A 66 15.31 8.03 17.15
C ILE A 66 16.30 9.18 16.89
N PRO A 67 17.55 9.18 17.39
CA PRO A 67 18.33 10.43 17.41
C PRO A 67 18.86 10.92 16.05
N SER A 68 18.78 10.12 14.99
CA SER A 68 19.48 10.44 13.73
C SER A 68 18.71 9.98 12.49
N SER A 69 18.81 10.79 11.44
CA SER A 69 18.32 10.50 10.09
C SER A 69 19.29 11.02 9.04
N THR A 70 19.34 10.37 7.88
CA THR A 70 20.06 10.87 6.69
C THR A 70 19.16 11.66 5.73
N SER A 71 17.91 11.95 6.11
CA SER A 71 17.01 12.77 5.29
C SER A 71 17.60 14.16 4.99
N PRO A 72 17.67 14.58 3.72
CA PRO A 72 18.25 15.88 3.33
C PRO A 72 17.42 17.07 3.83
N ALA A 73 16.15 16.87 4.18
CA ALA A 73 15.25 17.91 4.67
C ALA A 73 15.03 17.83 6.20
N GLY A 74 15.69 16.89 6.89
CA GLY A 74 15.81 16.85 8.35
C GLY A 74 14.68 16.17 9.11
N SER A 75 13.55 15.83 8.48
CA SER A 75 12.49 15.05 9.13
C SER A 75 12.66 13.54 8.87
N HIS A 76 12.41 12.70 9.86
CA HIS A 76 12.62 11.25 9.76
C HIS A 76 11.63 10.57 8.81
N TRP A 77 10.40 11.08 8.71
CA TRP A 77 9.39 10.48 7.83
C TRP A 77 9.83 10.46 6.35
N GLN A 78 10.67 11.41 5.94
CA GLN A 78 11.22 11.54 4.59
C GLN A 78 12.36 10.55 4.31
N ALA A 79 12.84 9.86 5.33
CA ALA A 79 13.81 8.78 5.19
C ALA A 79 13.14 7.40 5.20
N VAL A 80 11.81 7.35 5.25
CA VAL A 80 11.02 6.11 5.31
C VAL A 80 9.75 6.16 4.43
N ASP A 81 9.58 7.21 3.61
CA ASP A 81 8.44 7.39 2.69
C ASP A 81 8.71 6.84 1.28
N ASP A 82 9.71 5.97 1.14
CA ASP A 82 10.14 5.39 -0.14
C ASP A 82 8.97 4.88 -1.00
N VAL A 83 8.88 5.43 -2.21
CA VAL A 83 8.07 4.86 -3.29
C VAL A 83 8.80 3.68 -3.93
N VAL A 84 10.10 3.84 -4.11
CA VAL A 84 11.04 2.83 -4.59
C VAL A 84 12.18 2.77 -3.58
N PRO A 85 12.58 1.58 -3.09
CA PRO A 85 13.66 1.48 -2.12
C PRO A 85 14.95 2.07 -2.67
N ASP A 86 15.64 2.84 -1.83
CA ASP A 86 16.86 3.57 -2.21
C ASP A 86 18.17 2.91 -1.73
N GLU A 87 18.09 1.65 -1.29
CA GLU A 87 19.21 0.87 -0.76
C GLU A 87 19.96 1.55 0.40
N ALA A 88 19.22 2.15 1.33
CA ALA A 88 19.68 2.80 2.56
C ALA A 88 20.38 4.15 2.37
N ALA A 89 20.16 4.80 1.21
CA ALA A 89 20.60 6.18 1.00
C ALA A 89 19.91 7.11 2.01
N THR A 90 18.60 6.91 2.22
CA THR A 90 17.85 7.53 3.31
C THR A 90 17.51 6.49 4.38
N ARG A 91 17.77 6.84 5.64
CA ARG A 91 17.45 6.00 6.80
C ARG A 91 17.32 6.79 8.08
N VAL A 92 16.62 6.18 9.03
CA VAL A 92 16.56 6.59 10.43
C VAL A 92 17.37 5.58 11.24
N TYR A 93 18.23 6.05 12.14
CA TYR A 93 19.18 5.20 12.85
C TYR A 93 19.51 5.72 14.24
N THR A 94 19.97 4.81 15.10
CA THR A 94 20.46 5.13 16.44
C THR A 94 21.72 4.32 16.72
N SER A 95 22.66 4.91 17.47
CA SER A 95 23.78 4.20 18.07
C SER A 95 23.54 3.89 19.56
N THR A 96 22.38 4.27 20.09
CA THR A 96 22.06 4.07 21.50
C THR A 96 21.52 2.67 21.74
N THR A 97 21.74 2.16 22.96
CA THR A 97 21.18 0.88 23.43
C THR A 97 19.81 1.05 24.09
N TYR A 98 19.31 2.28 24.18
CA TYR A 98 17.98 2.57 24.72
C TYR A 98 16.89 2.28 23.69
N TRP A 99 15.69 1.97 24.20
CA TRP A 99 14.52 1.84 23.34
C TRP A 99 14.13 3.20 22.77
N ASN A 100 14.25 3.35 21.45
CA ASN A 100 13.78 4.52 20.73
C ASN A 100 12.63 4.12 19.81
N LYS A 101 11.73 5.06 19.55
CA LYS A 101 10.59 4.87 18.67
C LYS A 101 10.25 6.20 18.00
N ASP A 102 9.77 6.09 16.77
CA ASP A 102 9.16 7.17 16.01
C ASP A 102 7.72 6.80 15.66
N ALA A 103 6.88 7.82 15.55
CA ALA A 103 5.56 7.72 14.97
C ALA A 103 5.51 8.59 13.73
N TYR A 104 4.76 8.15 12.73
CA TYR A 104 4.55 8.88 11.49
C TYR A 104 3.07 9.03 11.22
N LYS A 105 2.68 10.19 10.70
CA LYS A 105 1.35 10.37 10.13
C LYS A 105 1.30 9.69 8.77
N LEU A 106 0.12 9.22 8.43
CA LEU A 106 -0.21 8.65 7.13
C LEU A 106 -1.23 9.56 6.44
N GLN A 107 -1.22 9.56 5.11
CA GLN A 107 -2.32 10.11 4.32
C GLN A 107 -3.65 9.41 4.66
N ASN A 108 -4.75 10.14 4.50
CA ASN A 108 -6.09 9.60 4.66
C ASN A 108 -6.31 8.41 3.71
N THR A 109 -6.97 7.38 4.23
CA THR A 109 -7.36 6.21 3.44
C THR A 109 -8.50 6.53 2.48
N SER A 110 -8.45 5.93 1.30
CA SER A 110 -9.53 5.91 0.31
C SER A 110 -10.51 4.77 0.57
N ILE A 111 -10.24 3.89 1.54
CA ILE A 111 -11.12 2.79 1.94
C ILE A 111 -12.42 3.39 2.50
N PRO A 112 -13.59 3.10 1.90
CA PRO A 112 -14.86 3.63 2.36
C PRO A 112 -15.19 3.20 3.79
N VAL A 113 -15.92 4.05 4.52
CA VAL A 113 -16.47 3.70 5.84
C VAL A 113 -17.35 2.46 5.71
N GLY A 114 -17.14 1.49 6.60
CA GLY A 114 -17.87 0.21 6.60
C GLY A 114 -17.30 -0.87 5.69
N ALA A 115 -16.24 -0.58 4.92
CA ALA A 115 -15.50 -1.62 4.20
C ALA A 115 -14.77 -2.56 5.17
N THR A 116 -14.60 -3.82 4.76
CA THR A 116 -13.85 -4.81 5.53
C THR A 116 -12.38 -4.81 5.10
N ILE A 117 -11.46 -4.62 6.05
CA ILE A 117 -10.02 -4.74 5.83
C ILE A 117 -9.63 -6.20 6.03
N ASN A 118 -9.31 -6.91 4.94
CA ASN A 118 -8.94 -8.33 5.01
C ASN A 118 -7.53 -8.56 5.56
N SER A 119 -6.61 -7.63 5.32
CA SER A 119 -5.23 -7.73 5.80
C SER A 119 -4.56 -6.36 5.79
N VAL A 120 -3.60 -6.18 6.70
CA VAL A 120 -2.66 -5.06 6.70
C VAL A 120 -1.25 -5.64 6.55
N ARG A 121 -0.43 -5.02 5.71
CA ARG A 121 0.98 -5.39 5.54
C ARG A 121 1.84 -4.16 5.73
N VAL A 122 2.83 -4.27 6.62
CA VAL A 122 3.83 -3.24 6.87
C VAL A 122 5.11 -3.64 6.14
N TYR A 123 5.70 -2.71 5.39
CA TYR A 123 7.00 -2.87 4.76
C TYR A 123 8.00 -1.98 5.48
N PHE A 124 9.10 -2.57 5.96
CA PHE A 124 10.23 -1.85 6.52
C PHE A 124 11.52 -2.61 6.18
N ARG A 125 12.61 -1.87 6.03
CA ARG A 125 13.96 -2.42 5.84
C ARG A 125 14.80 -2.03 7.05
N VAL A 126 15.63 -2.96 7.50
CA VAL A 126 16.53 -2.75 8.64
C VAL A 126 17.92 -3.13 8.17
N ASP A 127 18.87 -2.23 8.39
CA ASP A 127 20.29 -2.51 8.27
C ASP A 127 20.85 -2.78 9.67
N GLY A 128 21.31 -4.01 9.88
CA GLY A 128 21.96 -4.42 11.11
C GLY A 128 23.46 -4.34 10.94
N GLY A 129 24.04 -3.16 11.19
CA GLY A 129 25.48 -3.01 11.37
C GLY A 129 25.90 -3.71 12.66
N GLY A 130 26.09 -5.03 12.61
CA GLY A 130 26.52 -5.81 13.76
C GLY A 130 27.89 -5.33 14.23
N TYR A 131 27.95 -4.69 15.40
CA TYR A 131 29.21 -4.65 16.15
C TYR A 131 29.46 -6.06 16.69
N PRO A 132 30.51 -6.77 16.23
CA PRO A 132 30.82 -8.10 16.72
C PRO A 132 31.43 -7.97 18.12
N GLY A 133 30.60 -8.03 19.15
CA GLY A 133 31.10 -8.17 20.51
C GLY A 133 30.21 -7.49 21.53
N TYR A 134 29.13 -8.16 21.90
CA TYR A 134 28.71 -8.38 23.30
C TYR A 134 27.73 -9.56 23.26
N GLY A 135 28.28 -10.76 23.49
CA GLY A 135 27.56 -11.98 23.84
C GLY A 135 27.98 -12.43 25.22
#